data_AF-A0A517YDZ2-F1
#
_entry.id   AF-A0A517YDZ2-F1
#
_cell.length_a   1.000
_cell.length_b   1.000
_cell.length_c   1.000
_cell.angle_alpha   90.00
_cell.angle_beta   90.00
_cell.angle_gamma   90.00
#
_symmetry.space_group_name_H-M   'P 1'
#
loop_
_entity.id
_entity.type
_entity.pdbx_description
1 polymer ?
#
loop_
_entity_poly.entity_id
_entity_poly.type
_entity_poly.pdbx_seq_one_letter_code
_entity_poly.pdbx_strand_id
1 'polypeptide(L)'
;MISLGETIVTLAEAAALLPRRRAGKKVHTSCVYRWTTSGCRGVILESLQVGNTRCTSREALERFFAALAVPRIAVPQQPPEGANSRLDRIAAAEAELRRPSR
;
A
#
# COMPACT_ATOMS: atom_id res chain seq x y z
N MET A 1 -4.88 -15.78 2.60
CA MET A 1 -3.75 -16.07 1.70
C MET A 1 -4.31 -16.14 0.29
N ILE A 2 -3.68 -15.51 -0.71
CA ILE A 2 -4.17 -15.54 -2.09
C ILE A 2 -3.97 -16.95 -2.68
N SER A 3 -5.04 -17.54 -3.20
CA SER A 3 -5.05 -18.88 -3.81
C SER A 3 -4.96 -18.80 -5.34
N LEU A 4 -4.52 -19.87 -6.01
CA LEU A 4 -4.30 -19.90 -7.47
C LEU A 4 -5.58 -19.71 -8.31
N GLY A 5 -6.77 -19.94 -7.74
CA GLY A 5 -8.06 -19.72 -8.42
C GLY A 5 -8.61 -18.30 -8.31
N GLU A 6 -7.93 -17.39 -7.60
CA GLU A 6 -8.39 -16.00 -7.42
C GLU A 6 -8.11 -15.13 -8.65
N THR A 7 -8.92 -14.09 -8.83
CA THR A 7 -8.74 -13.15 -9.94
C THR A 7 -7.64 -12.14 -9.62
N ILE A 8 -6.41 -12.47 -10.03
CA ILE A 8 -5.23 -11.63 -9.78
C ILE A 8 -5.29 -10.34 -10.58
N VAL A 9 -5.00 -9.22 -9.91
CA VAL A 9 -4.96 -7.88 -10.49
C VAL A 9 -3.75 -7.11 -9.95
N THR A 10 -3.19 -6.23 -10.76
CA THR A 10 -2.18 -5.26 -10.31
C THR A 10 -2.79 -4.29 -9.30
N LEU A 11 -1.96 -3.61 -8.50
CA LEU A 11 -2.46 -2.59 -7.57
C LEU A 11 -3.16 -1.41 -8.28
N ALA A 12 -2.76 -1.10 -9.51
CA ALA A 12 -3.38 -0.04 -10.31
C ALA A 12 -4.79 -0.44 -10.79
N GLU A 13 -4.95 -1.68 -11.26
CA GLU A 13 -6.25 -2.24 -11.61
C GLU A 13 -7.14 -2.36 -10.37
N ALA A 14 -6.61 -2.84 -9.25
CA ALA A 14 -7.31 -2.87 -7.98
C ALA A 14 -7.87 -1.49 -7.60
N ALA A 15 -7.07 -0.43 -7.73
CA ALA A 15 -7.50 0.94 -7.46
C ALA A 15 -8.63 1.41 -8.40
N ALA A 16 -8.63 0.94 -9.66
CA ALA A 16 -9.64 1.27 -10.66
C ALA A 16 -10.97 0.53 -10.45
N LEU A 17 -10.95 -0.65 -9.80
CA LEU A 17 -12.15 -1.41 -9.44
C LEU A 17 -12.96 -0.75 -8.31
N LEU A 18 -12.32 0.10 -7.51
CA LEU A 18 -12.96 0.71 -6.34
C LEU A 18 -13.91 1.85 -6.74
N PRO A 19 -14.99 2.07 -5.97
CA PRO A 19 -15.89 3.16 -6.21
C PRO A 19 -15.18 4.52 -6.11
N ARG A 20 -15.66 5.47 -6.90
CA ARG A 20 -15.25 6.87 -6.79
C ARG A 20 -15.70 7.44 -5.45
N ARG A 21 -14.85 8.28 -4.86
CA ARG A 21 -15.04 8.84 -3.51
C ARG A 21 -15.35 10.34 -3.59
N ARG A 22 -15.04 11.08 -2.52
CA ARG A 22 -15.25 12.53 -2.39
C ARG A 22 -14.84 13.28 -3.68
N ALA A 23 -15.74 14.12 -4.18
CA ALA A 23 -15.57 14.87 -5.43
C ALA A 23 -15.31 13.99 -6.68
N GLY A 24 -15.86 12.76 -6.71
CA GLY A 24 -15.76 11.86 -7.87
C GLY A 24 -14.36 11.30 -8.13
N LYS A 25 -13.41 11.50 -7.20
CA LYS A 25 -12.02 11.09 -7.35
C LYS A 25 -11.87 9.58 -7.17
N LYS A 26 -11.03 8.96 -8.00
CA LYS A 26 -10.65 7.55 -7.86
C LYS A 26 -9.72 7.37 -6.66
N VAL A 27 -9.64 6.16 -6.14
CA VAL A 27 -8.60 5.78 -5.18
C VAL A 27 -7.25 5.82 -5.90
N HIS A 28 -6.24 6.44 -5.29
CA HIS A 28 -4.90 6.45 -5.84
C HIS A 28 -4.20 5.10 -5.61
N THR A 29 -3.40 4.63 -6.57
CA THR A 29 -2.66 3.36 -6.45
C THR A 29 -1.77 3.30 -5.22
N SER A 30 -1.16 4.42 -4.80
CA SER A 30 -0.37 4.48 -3.57
C SER A 30 -1.18 4.19 -2.31
N CYS A 31 -2.50 4.44 -2.31
CA CYS A 31 -3.36 4.06 -1.19
C CYS A 31 -3.47 2.54 -1.09
N VAL A 32 -3.67 1.86 -2.23
CA VAL A 32 -3.73 0.39 -2.29
C VAL A 32 -2.37 -0.20 -1.92
N TYR A 33 -1.27 0.37 -2.40
CA TYR A 33 0.08 -0.03 -2.00
C TYR A 33 0.26 0.02 -0.48
N ARG A 34 -0.12 1.12 0.18
CA ARG A 34 -0.06 1.22 1.64
C ARG A 34 -0.89 0.15 2.35
N TRP A 35 -2.06 -0.21 1.81
CA TRP A 35 -2.83 -1.31 2.40
C TRP A 35 -2.08 -2.63 2.36
N THR A 36 -1.25 -2.87 1.34
CA THR A 36 -0.42 -4.08 1.26
C THR A 36 0.82 -4.06 2.16
N THR A 37 1.33 -2.87 2.52
CA THR A 37 2.59 -2.75 3.29
C THR A 37 2.37 -2.42 4.75
N SER A 38 1.57 -1.39 5.05
CA SER A 38 1.28 -0.92 6.41
C SER A 38 -0.14 -1.23 6.86
N GLY A 39 -1.00 -1.67 5.94
CA GLY A 39 -2.40 -1.90 6.22
C GLY A 39 -3.22 -0.62 6.41
N CYS A 40 -4.43 -0.81 6.92
CA CYS A 40 -5.38 0.20 7.33
C CYS A 40 -6.06 -0.30 8.61
N ARG A 41 -6.04 0.48 9.69
CA ARG A 41 -6.69 0.11 10.97
C ARG A 41 -6.32 -1.31 11.45
N GLY A 42 -5.06 -1.68 11.33
CA GLY A 42 -4.54 -3.00 11.71
C GLY A 42 -4.89 -4.15 10.76
N VAL A 43 -5.55 -3.89 9.63
CA VAL A 43 -5.85 -4.90 8.59
C VAL A 43 -4.89 -4.69 7.43
N ILE A 44 -4.18 -5.73 7.01
CA ILE A 44 -3.27 -5.69 5.86
C ILE A 44 -3.94 -6.37 4.66
N LEU A 45 -3.86 -5.73 3.49
CA LEU A 45 -4.35 -6.29 2.24
C LEU A 45 -3.38 -7.37 1.75
N GLU A 46 -3.91 -8.56 1.50
CA GLU A 46 -3.13 -9.67 0.96
C GLU A 46 -2.58 -9.32 -0.42
N SER A 47 -1.31 -9.62 -0.64
CA SER A 47 -0.65 -9.36 -1.90
C SER A 47 0.40 -10.42 -2.20
N LEU A 48 0.73 -10.55 -3.47
CA LEU A 48 1.78 -11.42 -3.97
C LEU A 48 2.66 -10.67 -4.95
N GLN A 49 3.88 -11.16 -5.13
CA GLN A 49 4.84 -10.59 -6.06
C GLN A 49 4.86 -11.43 -7.34
N VAL A 50 4.50 -10.83 -8.48
CA VAL A 50 4.65 -11.42 -9.82
C VAL A 50 5.80 -10.73 -10.53
N GLY A 51 6.98 -11.33 -10.52
CA GLY A 51 8.21 -10.67 -11.01
C GLY A 51 8.48 -9.37 -10.26
N ASN A 52 8.53 -8.23 -10.96
CA ASN A 52 8.72 -6.91 -10.33
C ASN A 52 7.41 -6.18 -10.00
N THR A 53 6.26 -6.83 -10.21
CA THR A 53 4.94 -6.20 -9.99
C THR A 53 4.27 -6.81 -8.76
N ARG A 54 3.85 -5.95 -7.83
CA ARG A 54 2.98 -6.37 -6.72
C ARG A 54 1.54 -6.47 -7.22
N CYS A 55 0.91 -7.59 -6.93
CA CYS A 55 -0.47 -7.87 -7.29
C CYS A 55 -1.28 -8.22 -6.04
N THR A 56 -2.59 -8.10 -6.16
CA THR A 56 -3.58 -8.58 -5.20
C THR A 56 -4.66 -9.34 -5.98
N SER A 57 -5.77 -9.66 -5.35
CA SER A 57 -6.92 -10.27 -6.02
C SER A 57 -8.21 -9.54 -5.66
N ARG A 58 -9.27 -9.78 -6.43
CA ARG A 58 -10.61 -9.24 -6.13
C ARG A 58 -11.14 -9.77 -4.80
N GLU A 59 -10.89 -11.04 -4.56
CA GLU A 59 -11.29 -11.78 -3.38
C GLU A 59 -10.51 -11.32 -2.13
N ALA A 60 -9.22 -10.98 -2.27
CA ALA A 60 -8.44 -10.37 -1.20
C ALA A 60 -8.96 -8.97 -0.84
N LEU A 61 -9.40 -8.17 -1.83
CA LEU A 61 -10.03 -6.88 -1.57
C LEU A 61 -11.34 -7.04 -0.78
N GLU A 62 -12.16 -8.04 -1.13
CA GLU A 62 -13.38 -8.36 -0.41
C GLU A 62 -13.09 -8.71 1.06
N ARG A 63 -12.18 -9.65 1.30
CA ARG A 63 -11.74 -10.03 2.66
C ARG A 63 -11.21 -8.82 3.45
N PHE A 64 -10.42 -7.98 2.79
CA PHE A 64 -9.86 -6.77 3.39
C PHE A 64 -10.96 -5.79 3.83
N PHE A 65 -11.93 -5.49 2.98
CA PHE A 65 -13.01 -4.58 3.34
C PHE A 65 -13.98 -5.19 4.34
N ALA A 66 -14.26 -6.49 4.27
CA ALA A 66 -15.04 -7.21 5.28
C ALA A 66 -14.38 -7.09 6.66
N ALA A 67 -13.06 -7.29 6.75
CA ALA A 67 -12.30 -7.14 7.99
C ALA A 67 -12.28 -5.68 8.52
N LEU A 68 -12.33 -4.68 7.63
CA LEU A 68 -12.43 -3.27 8.00
C LEU A 68 -13.82 -2.85 8.50
N ALA A 69 -14.86 -3.56 8.09
CA ALA A 69 -16.25 -3.27 8.48
C ALA A 69 -16.54 -3.73 9.92
N VAL A 70 -15.76 -4.68 10.46
CA VAL A 70 -15.92 -5.15 11.84
C VAL A 70 -15.48 -4.04 12.82
N PRO A 71 -16.35 -3.61 13.77
CA PRO A 71 -15.99 -2.65 14.80
C PRO A 71 -14.80 -3.17 15.62
N ARG A 72 -13.74 -2.39 15.71
CA ARG A 72 -12.52 -2.77 16.44
C ARG A 72 -12.26 -1.81 17.59
N ILE A 73 -11.92 -2.37 18.75
CA ILE A 73 -11.35 -1.60 19.87
C ILE A 73 -10.04 -1.00 19.38
N ALA A 74 -9.90 0.33 19.47
CA ALA A 74 -8.75 1.03 18.94
C ALA A 74 -7.45 0.53 19.60
N VAL A 75 -6.57 -0.08 18.80
CA VAL A 75 -5.18 -0.35 19.19
C VAL A 75 -4.32 0.78 18.61
N PRO A 76 -3.43 1.41 19.39
CA PRO A 76 -2.55 2.46 18.89
C PRO A 76 -1.83 1.98 17.63
N GLN A 77 -2.07 2.66 16.51
CA GLN A 77 -1.38 2.37 15.26
C GLN A 77 -0.03 3.08 15.31
N GLN A 78 1.07 2.33 15.28
CA GLN A 78 2.40 2.90 15.26
C GLN A 78 2.56 3.72 13.97
N PRO A 79 3.13 4.94 14.04
CA PRO A 79 3.36 5.75 12.84
C PRO A 79 4.20 4.96 11.84
N PRO A 80 3.94 5.06 10.52
CA PRO A 80 4.78 4.40 9.54
C PRO A 80 6.21 4.92 9.65
N GLU A 81 7.17 4.04 9.91
CA GLU A 81 8.59 4.37 9.84
C GLU A 81 8.92 4.91 8.45
N GLY A 82 9.41 6.15 8.38
CA GLY A 82 10.05 6.68 7.19
C GLY A 82 9.19 7.44 6.17
N ALA A 83 8.06 8.03 6.57
CA ALA A 83 7.21 8.83 5.66
C ALA A 83 7.94 9.99 4.92
N ASN A 84 9.08 10.48 5.44
CA ASN A 84 9.91 11.50 4.76
C ASN A 84 11.19 10.95 4.10
N SER A 85 11.46 9.65 4.19
CA SER A 85 12.83 9.19 3.99
C SER A 85 13.31 9.17 2.54
N ARG A 86 12.47 9.42 1.52
CA ARG A 86 12.94 9.33 0.11
C ARG A 86 13.67 10.59 -0.31
N LEU A 87 13.13 11.76 0.01
CA LEU A 87 13.78 13.05 -0.21
C LEU A 87 14.98 13.20 0.72
N ASP A 88 14.86 12.76 1.98
CA ASP A 88 15.96 12.78 2.94
C ASP A 88 17.13 11.88 2.51
N ARG A 89 16.84 10.68 1.95
CA ARG A 89 17.86 9.79 1.39
C ARG A 89 18.52 10.36 0.13
N ILE A 90 17.75 11.03 -0.74
CA ILE A 90 18.30 11.71 -1.93
C ILE A 90 19.21 12.86 -1.50
N ALA A 91 18.75 13.71 -0.58
CA ALA A 91 19.52 14.84 -0.05
C ALA A 91 20.80 14.38 0.68
N ALA A 92 20.73 13.28 1.45
CA ALA A 92 21.91 12.70 2.09
C ALA A 92 22.93 12.17 1.07
N ALA A 93 22.47 11.48 0.02
CA ALA A 93 23.34 10.99 -1.05
C ALA A 93 23.98 12.14 -1.84
N GLU A 94 23.23 13.21 -2.13
CA GLU A 94 23.73 14.42 -2.80
C GLU A 94 24.77 15.16 -1.93
N ALA A 95 24.56 15.23 -0.62
CA ALA A 95 25.51 15.84 0.32
C ALA A 95 26.83 15.06 0.42
N GLU A 96 26.77 13.73 0.34
CA GLU A 96 27.95 12.86 0.35
C GLU A 96 28.76 13.00 -0.95
N LEU A 97 28.09 13.13 -2.10
CA LEU A 97 28.75 13.39 -3.39
C LEU A 97 29.44 14.76 -3.45
N ARG A 98 28.94 15.75 -2.69
CA ARG A 98 29.46 17.12 -2.65
C ARG A 98 30.67 17.28 -1.73
N ARG A 99 31.00 16.30 -0.91
CA ARG A 99 32.25 16.33 -0.13
C ARG A 99 33.41 15.97 -1.07
N PRO A 100 34.35 16.91 -1.34
CA PRO A 100 35.52 16.57 -2.12
C PRO A 100 36.32 15.50 -1.37
N SER A 101 36.69 14.44 -2.08
CA SER A 101 37.64 13.42 -1.63
C SER A 101 38.91 14.12 -1.16
N ARG A 102 39.27 13.91 0.10
CA ARG A 102 40.48 14.43 0.72
C ARG A 102 41.73 13.79 0.10
#